data_AF-A0A3M1E0D9-F1
#
_entry.id   AF-A0A3M1E0D9-F1
#
_cell.length_a   1.000
_cell.length_b   1.000
_cell.length_c   1.000
_cell.angle_alpha   90.00
_cell.angle_beta   90.00
_cell.angle_gamma   90.00
#
_symmetry.space_group_name_H-M   'P 1'
#
loop_
_entity.id
_entity.type
_entity.pdbx_description
1 polymer ?
#
loop_
_entity_poly.entity_id
_entity_poly.type
_entity_poly.pdbx_seq_one_letter_code
_entity_poly.pdbx_strand_id
1 'polypeptide(L)'
;MSAFLDFLLELLKLTIPGLVVFFTAWYLIREFLQKQVQLKQVEINQQARKTTLPLKLQAYERLALLMERIQVPNLVLRIRVDGTNAAALRIALLMAIQQEFEHNVSQQVYVSDNLWEIVKLARHEIEQIINGVAEQVDPKADSRVLGDALVMFWEKLEEPATSKALKAIRKEAAMYL
;
A
#
# COMPACT_ATOMS: atom_id res chain seq x y z
N MET A 1 57.43 45.21 -39.63
CA MET A 1 56.42 45.23 -38.54
C MET A 1 55.00 45.02 -39.08
N SER A 2 54.68 45.46 -40.31
CA SER A 2 53.39 45.21 -40.98
C SER A 2 53.11 43.74 -41.31
N ALA A 3 54.04 43.02 -41.96
CA ALA A 3 53.83 41.63 -42.37
C ALA A 3 53.51 40.65 -41.22
N PHE A 4 54.04 40.92 -40.02
CA PHE A 4 53.71 40.15 -38.82
C PHE A 4 52.28 40.43 -38.34
N LEU A 5 51.85 41.69 -38.36
CA LEU A 5 50.48 42.08 -38.01
C LEU A 5 49.46 41.53 -39.01
N ASP A 6 49.80 41.53 -40.31
CA ASP A 6 48.96 40.98 -41.37
C ASP A 6 48.79 39.45 -41.21
N PHE A 7 49.89 38.73 -40.94
CA PHE A 7 49.85 37.30 -40.61
C PHE A 7 49.02 37.00 -39.35
N LEU A 8 49.15 37.83 -38.31
CA LEU A 8 48.39 37.68 -37.06
C LEU A 8 46.90 37.93 -37.29
N LEU A 9 46.54 38.91 -38.13
CA LEU A 9 45.16 39.19 -38.54
C LEU A 9 44.54 38.07 -39.37
N GLU A 10 45.29 37.48 -40.31
CA GLU A 10 44.85 36.32 -41.08
C GLU A 10 44.62 35.09 -40.19
N LEU A 11 45.54 34.83 -39.25
CA LEU A 11 45.40 33.76 -38.27
C LEU A 11 44.17 33.98 -37.39
N LEU A 12 43.90 35.21 -36.96
CA LEU A 12 42.74 35.57 -36.15
C LEU A 12 41.43 35.29 -36.91
N LYS A 13 41.36 35.68 -38.19
CA LYS A 13 40.19 35.48 -39.06
C LYS A 13 39.85 34.00 -39.25
N LEU A 14 40.83 33.11 -39.20
CA LEU A 14 40.61 31.66 -39.27
C LEU A 14 40.29 31.05 -37.90
N THR A 15 40.99 31.48 -36.86
CA THR A 15 40.90 30.88 -35.51
C THR A 15 39.60 31.26 -34.81
N ILE A 16 39.11 32.49 -34.97
CA ILE A 16 37.87 32.95 -34.32
C ILE A 16 36.66 32.10 -34.75
N PRO A 17 36.35 31.94 -36.05
CA PRO A 17 35.25 31.07 -36.48
C PRO A 17 35.42 29.62 -36.02
N GLY A 18 36.65 29.10 -36.05
CA GLY A 18 36.96 27.75 -35.55
C GLY A 18 36.63 27.58 -34.07
N LEU A 19 36.98 28.57 -33.23
CA LEU A 19 36.62 28.59 -31.82
C LEU A 19 35.12 28.72 -31.60
N VAL A 20 34.42 29.56 -32.37
CA VAL A 20 32.95 29.68 -32.27
C VAL A 20 32.30 28.32 -32.56
N VAL A 21 32.67 27.67 -33.67
CA VAL A 21 32.15 26.34 -34.02
C VAL A 21 32.47 25.31 -32.93
N PHE A 22 33.70 25.32 -32.40
CA PHE A 22 34.10 24.43 -31.31
C PHE A 22 33.23 24.64 -30.05
N PHE A 23 33.05 25.88 -29.60
CA PHE A 23 32.22 26.18 -28.43
C PHE A 23 30.74 25.84 -28.66
N THR A 24 30.20 26.11 -29.85
CA THR A 24 28.83 25.73 -30.19
C THR A 24 28.65 24.21 -30.19
N ALA A 25 29.55 23.46 -30.84
CA ALA A 25 29.51 22.00 -30.86
C ALA A 25 29.63 21.42 -29.44
N TRP A 26 30.57 21.93 -28.64
CA TRP A 26 30.74 21.53 -27.25
C TRP A 26 29.48 21.79 -26.41
N TYR A 27 28.87 22.97 -26.55
CA TYR A 27 27.64 23.31 -25.84
C TYR A 27 26.48 22.40 -26.23
N LEU A 28 26.27 22.17 -27.53
CA LEU A 28 25.21 21.29 -28.02
C LEU A 28 25.39 19.84 -27.57
N ILE A 29 26.62 19.30 -27.64
CA ILE A 29 26.92 17.95 -27.17
C ILE A 29 26.69 17.84 -25.67
N ARG A 30 27.15 18.82 -24.89
CA ARG A 30 26.95 18.85 -23.44
C ARG A 30 25.46 18.86 -23.09
N GLU A 31 24.66 19.72 -23.73
CA GLU A 31 23.23 19.77 -23.46
C GLU A 31 22.48 18.51 -23.90
N PHE A 32 22.87 17.94 -25.04
CA PHE A 32 22.31 16.67 -25.50
C PHE A 32 22.58 15.54 -24.51
N LEU A 33 23.81 15.42 -24.00
CA LEU A 33 24.18 14.42 -23.01
C LEU A 33 23.47 14.64 -21.67
N GLN A 34 23.37 15.89 -21.20
CA GLN A 34 22.63 16.21 -19.98
C GLN A 34 21.15 15.85 -20.09
N LYS A 35 20.50 16.17 -21.21
CA LYS A 35 19.12 15.78 -21.48
C LYS A 35 18.94 14.26 -21.55
N GLN A 36 19.86 13.53 -22.19
CA GLN A 36 19.79 12.07 -22.21
C GLN A 36 19.90 11.46 -20.82
N VAL A 37 20.78 11.98 -19.96
CA VAL A 37 20.90 11.50 -18.57
C VAL A 37 19.60 11.75 -17.80
N GLN A 38 19.01 12.94 -17.93
CA GLN A 38 17.72 13.27 -17.29
C GLN A 38 16.59 12.35 -17.77
N LEU A 39 16.48 12.14 -19.08
CA LEU A 39 15.48 11.24 -19.67
C LEU A 39 15.66 9.80 -19.18
N LYS A 40 16.90 9.32 -19.13
CA LYS A 40 17.21 7.97 -18.65
C LYS A 40 16.89 7.80 -17.15
N GLN A 41 17.12 8.82 -16.34
CA GLN A 41 16.73 8.80 -14.92
C GLN A 41 15.20 8.76 -14.76
N VAL A 42 14.46 9.51 -15.58
CA VAL A 42 12.99 9.45 -15.60
C VAL A 42 12.51 8.06 -16.02
N GLU A 43 13.14 7.45 -17.01
CA GLU A 43 12.82 6.09 -17.47
C GLU A 43 13.07 5.03 -16.39
N ILE A 44 14.22 5.07 -15.72
CA ILE A 44 14.53 4.17 -14.59
C ILE A 44 13.48 4.30 -13.48
N ASN A 45 13.13 5.54 -13.12
CA ASN A 45 12.10 5.79 -12.12
C ASN A 45 10.72 5.28 -12.56
N GLN A 46 10.37 5.42 -13.85
CA GLN A 46 9.14 4.87 -14.41
C GLN A 46 9.13 3.33 -14.41
N GLN A 47 10.25 2.69 -14.74
CA GLN A 47 10.38 1.23 -14.72
C GLN A 47 10.29 0.66 -13.29
N ALA A 48 10.91 1.32 -12.31
CA ALA A 48 10.76 0.96 -10.89
C ALA A 48 9.29 1.07 -10.45
N ARG A 49 8.60 2.16 -10.83
CA ARG A 49 7.16 2.33 -10.55
C ARG A 49 6.31 1.24 -11.22
N LYS A 50 6.61 0.84 -12.47
CA LYS A 50 5.89 -0.23 -13.18
C LYS A 50 5.98 -1.59 -12.45
N THR A 51 7.06 -1.83 -11.72
CA THR A 51 7.26 -3.10 -10.99
C THR A 51 6.64 -3.06 -9.59
N THR A 52 6.75 -1.93 -8.89
CA THR A 52 6.29 -1.81 -7.51
C THR A 52 4.80 -1.48 -7.40
N LEU A 53 4.22 -0.78 -8.39
CA LEU A 53 2.81 -0.39 -8.36
C LEU A 53 1.85 -1.61 -8.32
N PRO A 54 2.01 -2.67 -9.15
CA PRO A 54 1.18 -3.86 -9.04
C PRO A 54 1.25 -4.52 -7.65
N LEU A 55 2.44 -4.57 -7.05
CA LEU A 55 2.62 -5.14 -5.70
C LEU A 55 1.88 -4.32 -4.64
N LYS A 56 1.91 -2.98 -4.74
CA LYS A 56 1.14 -2.10 -3.84
C LYS A 56 -0.36 -2.30 -4.00
N LEU A 57 -0.85 -2.32 -5.24
CA LEU A 57 -2.28 -2.55 -5.52
C LEU A 57 -2.74 -3.91 -4.99
N GLN A 58 -1.95 -4.96 -5.21
CA GLN A 58 -2.22 -6.28 -4.67
C GLN A 58 -2.22 -6.28 -3.12
N ALA A 59 -1.32 -5.54 -2.49
CA ALA A 59 -1.31 -5.40 -1.02
C ALA A 59 -2.60 -4.75 -0.50
N TYR A 60 -3.08 -3.69 -1.16
CA TYR A 60 -4.36 -3.05 -0.80
C TYR A 60 -5.55 -4.00 -0.98
N GLU A 61 -5.60 -4.78 -2.07
CA GLU A 61 -6.65 -5.79 -2.27
C GLU A 61 -6.63 -6.84 -1.16
N ARG A 62 -5.46 -7.35 -0.79
CA ARG A 62 -5.31 -8.35 0.28
C ARG A 62 -5.72 -7.81 1.64
N LEU A 63 -5.36 -6.57 1.97
CA LEU A 63 -5.80 -5.93 3.21
C LEU A 63 -7.30 -5.65 3.21
N ALA A 64 -7.89 -5.29 2.06
CA ALA A 64 -9.33 -5.13 1.95
C ALA A 64 -10.05 -6.47 2.17
N LEU A 65 -9.56 -7.54 1.54
CA LEU A 65 -10.07 -8.90 1.75
C LEU A 65 -9.96 -9.34 3.22
N LEU A 66 -8.85 -9.03 3.89
CA LEU A 66 -8.70 -9.28 5.33
C LEU A 66 -9.82 -8.60 6.12
N MET A 67 -10.06 -7.30 5.88
CA MET A 67 -11.10 -6.54 6.60
C MET A 67 -12.49 -7.09 6.36
N GLU A 68 -12.81 -7.53 5.14
CA GLU A 68 -14.09 -8.19 4.84
C GLU A 68 -14.19 -9.56 5.54
N ARG A 69 -13.13 -10.36 5.50
CA ARG A 69 -13.14 -11.72 6.05
C ARG A 69 -13.24 -11.80 7.57
N ILE A 70 -12.74 -10.78 8.28
CA ILE A 70 -12.81 -10.71 9.75
C ILE A 70 -14.05 -9.99 10.26
N GLN A 71 -14.94 -9.50 9.40
CA GLN A 71 -16.23 -8.97 9.88
C GLN A 71 -16.99 -10.06 10.64
N VAL A 72 -17.62 -9.68 11.75
CA VAL A 72 -18.30 -10.62 12.66
C VAL A 72 -19.33 -11.49 11.93
N PRO A 73 -20.24 -10.96 11.08
CA PRO A 73 -21.20 -11.78 10.36
C PRO A 73 -20.53 -12.80 9.44
N ASN A 74 -19.46 -12.39 8.74
CA ASN A 74 -18.72 -13.25 7.81
C ASN A 74 -17.94 -14.34 8.55
N LEU A 75 -17.40 -14.06 9.73
CA LEU A 75 -16.73 -15.05 10.57
C LEU A 75 -17.73 -16.07 11.12
N VAL A 76 -18.83 -15.61 11.72
CA VAL A 76 -19.85 -16.50 12.31
C VAL A 76 -20.41 -17.45 11.25
N LEU A 77 -20.77 -16.93 10.07
CA LEU A 77 -21.29 -17.74 8.98
C LEU A 77 -20.31 -18.83 8.51
N ARG A 78 -19.01 -18.51 8.50
CA ARG A 78 -17.97 -19.36 7.90
C ARG A 78 -17.34 -20.35 8.88
N ILE A 79 -17.35 -20.02 10.17
CA ILE A 79 -16.64 -20.78 11.22
C ILE A 79 -17.60 -21.56 12.13
N ARG A 80 -18.86 -21.13 12.29
CA ARG A 80 -19.80 -21.83 13.18
C ARG A 80 -20.09 -23.25 12.68
N VAL A 81 -19.90 -24.21 13.58
CA VAL A 81 -20.22 -25.63 13.36
C VAL A 81 -21.36 -26.01 14.28
N ASP A 82 -22.43 -26.57 13.71
CA ASP A 82 -23.58 -27.04 14.47
C ASP A 82 -23.20 -28.10 15.51
N GLY A 83 -23.84 -28.08 16.67
CA GLY A 83 -23.58 -29.02 17.76
C GLY A 83 -22.34 -28.70 18.60
N THR A 84 -21.66 -27.58 18.36
CA THR A 84 -20.61 -27.06 19.24
C THR A 84 -21.16 -26.07 20.27
N ASN A 85 -20.40 -25.80 21.34
CA ASN A 85 -20.77 -24.83 22.36
C ASN A 85 -20.16 -23.44 22.10
N ALA A 86 -20.66 -22.44 22.82
CA ALA A 86 -20.23 -21.04 22.71
C ALA A 86 -18.73 -20.86 22.95
N ALA A 87 -18.14 -21.58 23.91
CA ALA A 87 -16.70 -21.52 24.19
C ALA A 87 -15.85 -21.97 22.99
N ALA A 88 -16.22 -23.09 22.36
CA ALA A 88 -15.54 -23.60 21.18
C ALA A 88 -15.65 -22.62 20.00
N LEU A 89 -16.83 -22.03 19.79
CA LEU A 89 -17.02 -21.01 18.74
C LEU A 89 -16.14 -19.78 18.99
N ARG A 90 -16.10 -19.24 20.20
CA ARG A 90 -15.23 -18.10 20.55
C ARG A 90 -13.77 -18.36 20.17
N ILE A 91 -13.24 -19.52 20.57
CA ILE A 91 -11.85 -19.89 20.27
C ILE A 91 -11.63 -20.00 18.76
N ALA A 92 -12.54 -20.67 18.05
CA ALA A 92 -12.45 -20.84 16.61
C ALA A 92 -12.45 -19.50 15.85
N LEU A 93 -13.29 -18.54 16.27
CA LEU A 93 -13.34 -17.20 15.68
C LEU A 93 -12.02 -16.44 15.87
N LEU A 94 -11.47 -16.43 17.09
CA LEU A 94 -10.21 -15.74 17.39
C LEU A 94 -9.03 -16.37 16.64
N MET A 95 -8.98 -17.71 16.55
CA MET A 95 -7.96 -18.40 15.77
C MET A 95 -8.07 -18.07 14.28
N ALA A 96 -9.29 -18.00 13.73
CA ALA A 96 -9.50 -17.63 12.32
C ALA A 96 -9.03 -16.19 12.02
N ILE A 97 -9.27 -15.24 12.94
CA ILE A 97 -8.76 -13.86 12.81
C ILE A 97 -7.24 -13.85 12.80
N GLN A 98 -6.61 -14.55 13.75
CA GLN A 98 -5.15 -14.61 13.85
C GLN A 98 -4.53 -15.20 12.58
N GLN A 99 -5.08 -16.31 12.07
CA GLN A 99 -4.60 -16.96 10.86
C GLN A 99 -4.72 -16.05 9.62
N GLU A 100 -5.87 -15.40 9.44
CA GLU A 100 -6.07 -14.45 8.33
C GLU A 100 -5.10 -13.27 8.41
N PHE A 101 -4.82 -12.78 9.62
CA PHE A 101 -3.84 -11.72 9.83
C PHE A 101 -2.42 -12.17 9.51
N GLU A 102 -1.99 -13.35 9.97
CA GLU A 102 -0.67 -13.91 9.67
C GLU A 102 -0.45 -14.10 8.16
N HIS A 103 -1.48 -14.51 7.42
CA HIS A 103 -1.42 -14.63 5.96
C HIS A 103 -1.29 -13.28 5.23
N ASN A 104 -1.57 -12.16 5.90
CA ASN A 104 -1.55 -10.83 5.31
C ASN A 104 -0.55 -9.87 5.97
N VAL A 105 0.15 -10.30 7.03
CA VAL A 105 1.10 -9.44 7.76
C VAL A 105 2.25 -8.95 6.90
N SER A 106 2.66 -9.73 5.88
CA SER A 106 3.70 -9.33 4.93
C SER A 106 3.31 -8.12 4.09
N GLN A 107 2.01 -7.82 3.96
CA GLN A 107 1.53 -6.69 3.16
C GLN A 107 1.87 -5.33 3.79
N GLN A 108 2.25 -5.30 5.08
CA GLN A 108 2.64 -4.08 5.79
C GLN A 108 3.78 -3.31 5.11
N VAL A 109 4.66 -4.01 4.38
CA VAL A 109 5.82 -3.38 3.70
C VAL A 109 5.43 -2.54 2.48
N TYR A 110 4.19 -2.66 2.00
CA TYR A 110 3.72 -2.00 0.77
C TYR A 110 2.75 -0.84 1.03
N VAL A 111 2.38 -0.61 2.29
CA VAL A 111 1.41 0.41 2.71
C VAL A 111 2.02 1.43 3.66
N SER A 112 1.31 2.53 3.93
CA SER A 112 1.74 3.48 4.94
C SER A 112 1.64 2.92 6.37
N ASP A 113 2.53 3.36 7.26
CA ASP A 113 2.49 3.00 8.69
C ASP A 113 1.13 3.35 9.31
N ASN A 114 0.59 4.50 8.92
CA ASN A 114 -0.73 4.95 9.40
C ASN A 114 -1.86 4.01 8.98
N LEU A 115 -1.87 3.54 7.72
CA LEU A 115 -2.87 2.56 7.30
C LEU A 115 -2.68 1.23 8.00
N TRP A 116 -1.43 0.82 8.21
CA TRP A 116 -1.13 -0.41 8.94
C TRP A 116 -1.62 -0.37 10.39
N GLU A 117 -1.43 0.75 11.09
CA GLU A 117 -2.00 0.94 12.44
C GLU A 117 -3.53 0.84 12.42
N ILE A 118 -4.20 1.46 11.44
CA ILE A 118 -5.66 1.37 11.29
C ILE A 118 -6.11 -0.09 11.12
N VAL A 119 -5.41 -0.89 10.31
CA VAL A 119 -5.70 -2.32 10.12
C VAL A 119 -5.54 -3.11 11.41
N LYS A 120 -4.46 -2.87 12.17
CA LYS A 120 -4.22 -3.54 13.46
C LYS A 120 -5.26 -3.17 14.50
N LEU A 121 -5.64 -1.91 14.57
CA LEU A 121 -6.70 -1.43 15.46
C LEU A 121 -8.04 -2.08 15.11
N ALA A 122 -8.38 -2.13 13.82
CA ALA A 122 -9.61 -2.77 13.37
C ALA A 122 -9.67 -4.26 13.76
N ARG A 123 -8.58 -5.01 13.54
CA ARG A 123 -8.47 -6.40 14.01
C ARG A 123 -8.69 -6.50 15.52
N HIS A 124 -8.02 -5.67 16.29
CA HIS A 124 -8.10 -5.71 17.75
C HIS A 124 -9.52 -5.43 18.25
N GLU A 125 -10.23 -4.47 17.63
CA GLU A 125 -11.62 -4.17 17.98
C GLU A 125 -12.54 -5.37 17.70
N ILE A 126 -12.35 -6.11 16.60
CA ILE A 126 -13.11 -7.34 16.34
C ILE A 126 -12.86 -8.39 17.44
N GLU A 127 -11.60 -8.60 17.83
CA GLU A 127 -11.26 -9.53 18.92
C GLU A 127 -11.93 -9.11 20.24
N GLN A 128 -11.93 -7.81 20.54
CA GLN A 128 -12.60 -7.26 21.72
C GLN A 128 -14.12 -7.46 21.67
N ILE A 129 -14.76 -7.23 20.52
CA ILE A 129 -16.19 -7.49 20.33
C ILE A 129 -16.50 -8.97 20.60
N ILE A 130 -15.71 -9.88 20.03
CA ILE A 130 -15.91 -11.32 20.22
C ILE A 130 -15.78 -11.69 21.70
N ASN A 131 -14.73 -11.22 22.37
CA ASN A 131 -14.50 -11.51 23.78
C ASN A 131 -15.61 -10.92 24.67
N GLY A 132 -15.96 -9.65 24.48
CA GLY A 132 -16.94 -8.95 25.30
C GLY A 132 -18.36 -9.47 25.16
N VAL A 133 -18.77 -9.90 23.96
CA VAL A 133 -20.07 -10.56 23.77
C VAL A 133 -20.03 -11.98 24.34
N ALA A 134 -18.94 -12.72 24.16
CA ALA A 134 -18.82 -14.08 24.70
C ALA A 134 -18.81 -14.14 26.23
N GLU A 135 -18.39 -13.07 26.92
CA GLU A 135 -18.49 -12.96 28.39
C GLU A 135 -19.94 -12.88 28.90
N GLN A 136 -20.88 -12.47 28.04
CA GLN A 136 -22.30 -12.34 28.39
C GLN A 136 -23.11 -13.62 28.08
N VAL A 137 -22.47 -14.63 27.51
CA VAL A 137 -23.10 -15.89 27.08
C VAL A 137 -22.53 -17.04 27.91
N ASP A 138 -23.38 -17.98 28.34
CA ASP A 138 -22.92 -19.19 29.02
C ASP A 138 -21.96 -19.96 28.08
N PRO A 139 -20.71 -20.24 28.50
CA PRO A 139 -19.74 -20.99 27.70
C PRO A 139 -20.23 -22.36 27.23
N LYS A 140 -21.18 -22.97 27.94
CA LYS A 140 -21.78 -24.28 27.62
C LYS A 140 -23.03 -24.19 26.74
N ALA A 141 -23.54 -22.98 26.49
CA ALA A 141 -24.67 -22.79 25.58
C ALA A 141 -24.31 -23.22 24.15
N ASP A 142 -25.34 -23.47 23.34
CA ASP A 142 -25.17 -23.78 21.91
C ASP A 142 -24.44 -22.62 21.21
N SER A 143 -23.52 -22.96 20.30
CA SER A 143 -22.77 -21.99 19.48
C SER A 143 -23.64 -20.96 18.76
N ARG A 144 -24.89 -21.31 18.42
CA ARG A 144 -25.87 -20.41 17.81
C ARG A 144 -26.19 -19.22 18.71
N VAL A 145 -26.28 -19.43 20.04
CA VAL A 145 -26.57 -18.35 20.99
C VAL A 145 -25.50 -17.26 20.92
N LEU A 146 -24.22 -17.65 20.90
CA LEU A 146 -23.12 -16.70 20.75
C LEU A 146 -23.09 -16.08 19.34
N GLY A 147 -23.28 -16.89 18.29
CA GLY A 147 -23.31 -16.39 16.92
C GLY A 147 -24.37 -15.31 16.70
N ASP A 148 -25.58 -15.56 17.19
CA ASP A 148 -26.71 -14.62 17.03
C ASP A 148 -26.49 -13.36 17.89
N ALA A 149 -25.95 -13.51 19.12
CA ALA A 149 -25.58 -12.37 19.96
C ALA A 149 -24.51 -11.48 19.31
N LEU A 150 -23.51 -12.08 18.67
CA LEU A 150 -22.46 -11.38 17.94
C LEU A 150 -23.01 -10.61 16.74
N VAL A 151 -23.88 -11.23 15.94
CA VAL A 151 -24.52 -10.57 14.78
C VAL A 151 -25.43 -9.43 15.24
N MET A 152 -26.24 -9.64 16.29
CA MET A 152 -27.09 -8.58 16.86
C MET A 152 -26.27 -7.42 17.42
N PHE A 153 -25.11 -7.69 18.03
CA PHE A 153 -24.21 -6.64 18.48
C PHE A 153 -23.62 -5.87 17.29
N TRP A 154 -23.21 -6.59 16.25
CA TRP A 154 -22.68 -6.00 15.01
C TRP A 154 -23.66 -5.06 14.32
N GLU A 155 -24.93 -5.45 14.21
CA GLU A 155 -25.99 -4.64 13.59
C GLU A 155 -26.27 -3.33 14.32
N LYS A 156 -25.96 -3.26 15.62
CA LYS A 156 -26.09 -2.04 16.43
C LYS A 156 -24.93 -1.06 16.24
N LEU A 157 -23.81 -1.49 15.65
CA LEU A 157 -22.68 -0.63 15.38
C LEU A 157 -22.98 0.24 14.16
N GLU A 158 -23.02 1.56 14.35
CA GLU A 158 -23.22 2.51 13.25
C GLU A 158 -22.07 2.44 12.22
N GLU A 159 -20.83 2.31 12.70
CA GLU A 159 -19.65 2.19 11.83
C GLU A 159 -18.56 1.32 12.46
N PRO A 160 -18.50 0.02 12.10
CA PRO A 160 -17.47 -0.90 12.58
C PRO A 160 -16.05 -0.47 12.15
N ALA A 161 -15.04 -0.81 12.97
CA ALA A 161 -13.65 -0.53 12.68
C ALA A 161 -13.17 -1.06 11.33
N THR A 162 -13.64 -2.25 10.92
CA THR A 162 -13.33 -2.84 9.61
C THR A 162 -13.83 -1.97 8.46
N SER A 163 -15.00 -1.33 8.61
CA SER A 163 -15.54 -0.39 7.63
C SER A 163 -14.71 0.88 7.53
N LYS A 164 -14.22 1.40 8.67
CA LYS A 164 -13.27 2.53 8.71
C LYS A 164 -11.95 2.17 8.04
N ALA A 165 -11.43 0.97 8.32
CA ALA A 165 -10.22 0.46 7.69
C ALA A 165 -10.38 0.30 6.18
N LEU A 166 -11.50 -0.26 5.70
CA LEU A 166 -11.80 -0.36 4.26
C LEU A 166 -11.82 1.00 3.56
N LYS A 167 -12.41 2.02 4.21
CA LYS A 167 -12.37 3.40 3.71
C LYS A 167 -10.94 3.95 3.64
N ALA A 168 -10.12 3.69 4.66
CA ALA A 168 -8.72 4.10 4.68
C ALA A 168 -7.90 3.40 3.59
N ILE A 169 -8.07 2.09 3.40
CA ILE A 169 -7.43 1.30 2.34
C ILE A 169 -7.79 1.88 0.97
N ARG A 170 -9.08 2.13 0.71
CA ARG A 170 -9.54 2.73 -0.56
C ARG A 170 -8.94 4.11 -0.79
N LYS A 171 -8.90 4.95 0.25
CA LYS A 171 -8.34 6.30 0.18
C LYS A 171 -6.86 6.26 -0.18
N GLU A 172 -6.09 5.35 0.43
CA GLU A 172 -4.67 5.22 0.14
C GLU A 172 -4.42 4.62 -1.25
N ALA A 173 -5.14 3.58 -1.62
CA ALA A 173 -5.06 2.97 -2.95
C ALA A 173 -5.36 3.99 -4.07
N ALA A 174 -6.35 4.87 -3.86
CA ALA A 174 -6.70 5.93 -4.80
C ALA A 174 -5.60 6.99 -5.01
N MET A 175 -4.59 7.07 -4.14
CA MET A 175 -3.43 7.96 -4.38
C MET A 175 -2.44 7.39 -5.40
N TYR A 176 -2.58 6.11 -5.75
CA TYR A 176 -1.69 5.39 -6.68
C TYR A 176 -2.38 5.00 -8.00
N LEU A 177 -3.69 5.20 -8.11
CA LEU A 177 -4.50 5.05 -9.32
C LEU A 177 -4.58 6.38 -10.06
#